data_AF-A0A1T5GSA3-F1
#
_entry.id   AF-A0A1T5GSA3-F1
#
_cell.length_a   1.000
_cell.length_b   1.000
_cell.length_c   1.000
_cell.angle_alpha   90.00
_cell.angle_beta   90.00
_cell.angle_gamma   90.00
#
_symmetry.space_group_name_H-M   'P 1'
#
loop_
_entity.id
_entity.type
_entity.pdbx_description
1 polymer ?
#
loop_
_entity_poly.entity_id
_entity_poly.type
_entity_poly.pdbx_seq_one_letter_code
_entity_poly.pdbx_strand_id
1 'polypeptide(L)' 'MIVEKKVPNIENGTMARNFKDLQDLGKQMEHLRDGQELIEDDRIPDPIQVDDYEEKAEEQ' A
#
# COMPACT_ATOMS: atom_id res chain seq x y z
N MET A 1 19.07 36.47 -11.76
CA MET A 1 18.46 35.56 -12.75
C MET A 1 17.73 34.49 -11.98
N ILE A 2 16.41 34.49 -12.02
CA ILE A 2 15.60 33.47 -11.32
C ILE A 2 15.54 32.28 -12.29
N VAL A 3 16.16 31.17 -11.91
CA VAL A 3 16.12 29.94 -12.70
C VAL A 3 14.75 29.31 -12.45
N GLU A 4 13.83 29.46 -13.40
CA GLU A 4 12.58 28.71 -13.40
C GLU A 4 12.91 27.22 -13.53
N LYS A 5 12.89 26.50 -12.41
CA LYS A 5 12.92 25.04 -12.42
C LYS A 5 11.61 24.58 -13.04
N LYS A 6 11.66 24.19 -14.32
CA LYS A 6 10.55 23.52 -15.01
C LYS A 6 10.24 22.22 -14.25
N VAL A 7 9.14 22.22 -13.49
CA VAL A 7 8.58 20.99 -12.91
C VAL A 7 8.26 20.08 -14.09
N PRO A 8 8.89 18.88 -14.22
CA PRO A 8 8.51 17.96 -15.28
C PRO A 8 7.01 17.69 -15.13
N ASN A 9 6.31 17.56 -16.25
CA ASN A 9 4.89 17.23 -16.26
C ASN A 9 4.74 15.87 -15.54
N ILE A 10 4.42 15.89 -14.25
CA ILE A 10 4.10 14.69 -13.48
C ILE A 10 2.72 14.31 -13.98
N GLU A 11 2.67 13.49 -15.03
CA GLU A 11 1.46 12.77 -15.37
C GLU A 11 1.08 12.02 -14.10
N ASN A 12 -0.06 12.41 -13.51
CA ASN A 12 -0.53 11.86 -12.25
C ASN A 12 -0.33 10.34 -12.29
N GLY A 13 0.47 9.82 -11.37
CA GLY A 13 0.62 8.39 -11.13
C GLY A 13 -0.69 7.85 -10.58
N THR A 14 -1.69 7.74 -11.44
CA THR A 14 -3.02 7.29 -11.06
C THR A 14 -2.89 5.83 -10.67
N MET A 15 -3.09 5.54 -9.38
CA MET A 15 -3.06 4.18 -8.83
C MET A 15 -3.97 3.21 -9.60
N ALA A 16 -5.00 3.72 -10.28
CA ALA A 16 -5.87 2.97 -11.20
C ALA A 16 -5.93 3.66 -12.56
N ARG A 17 -5.94 2.88 -13.65
CA ARG A 17 -5.94 3.41 -15.03
C ARG A 17 -7.35 3.73 -15.52
N ASN A 18 -8.37 3.10 -14.92
CA ASN A 18 -9.77 3.26 -15.26
C ASN A 18 -10.69 2.86 -14.10
N PHE A 19 -11.99 3.12 -14.23
CA PHE A 19 -12.98 2.80 -13.18
C PHE A 19 -13.16 1.29 -12.92
N LYS A 20 -12.95 0.45 -13.94
CA LYS A 20 -13.02 -1.00 -13.78
C LYS A 20 -11.88 -1.51 -12.89
N ASP A 21 -10.67 -0.96 -13.02
CA ASP A 21 -9.53 -1.30 -12.15
C ASP A 21 -9.86 -1.02 -10.67
N LEU A 22 -10.57 0.09 -10.37
CA LEU A 22 -11.01 0.39 -9.01
C LEU A 22 -12.04 -0.61 -8.48
N GLN A 23 -12.98 -1.05 -9.33
CA GLN A 23 -13.97 -2.06 -8.95
C GLN A 23 -13.33 -3.42 -8.70
N ASP A 24 -12.39 -3.81 -9.55
CA ASP A 24 -11.70 -5.09 -9.43
C ASP A 24 -10.79 -5.10 -8.18
N LEU A 25 -10.16 -3.97 -7.85
CA LEU A 25 -9.43 -3.80 -6.58
C LEU A 25 -10.37 -3.94 -5.37
N GLY A 26 -11.53 -3.27 -5.39
CA GLY A 26 -12.51 -3.37 -4.29
C GLY A 26 -12.97 -4.81 -4.04
N LYS A 27 -13.18 -5.60 -5.09
CA LYS A 27 -13.52 -7.04 -4.97
C LYS A 27 -12.38 -7.88 -4.41
N GLN A 28 -11.13 -7.54 -4.75
CA GLN A 28 -9.97 -8.23 -4.17
C GLN A 28 -9.84 -7.92 -2.67
N MET A 29 -10.23 -6.72 -2.24
CA MET A 29 -10.27 -6.32 -0.84
C MET A 29 -11.44 -6.92 -0.05
N GLU A 30 -12.54 -7.32 -0.69
CA GLU A 30 -13.71 -7.91 -0.02
C GLU A 30 -13.40 -9.21 0.74
N HIS A 31 -12.35 -9.93 0.35
CA HIS A 31 -11.92 -11.17 1.01
C HIS A 31 -10.67 -11.00 1.89
N LEU A 32 -10.11 -9.79 1.96
CA LEU A 32 -9.04 -9.48 2.90
C LEU A 32 -9.69 -9.27 4.27
N ARG A 33 -9.45 -10.22 5.18
CA ARG A 33 -9.94 -10.11 6.55
C ARG A 33 -9.22 -8.99 7.28
N ASP A 34 -10.01 -8.13 7.90
CA ASP A 34 -9.49 -7.12 8.81
C ASP A 34 -9.08 -7.75 10.15
N GLY A 35 -8.25 -7.06 10.93
CA GLY A 35 -7.79 -7.56 12.23
C GLY A 35 -8.94 -7.87 13.21
N GLN A 36 -10.09 -7.22 13.07
CA GLN A 36 -11.29 -7.51 13.86
C GLN A 36 -11.92 -8.85 13.46
N GLU A 37 -12.04 -9.14 12.16
CA GLU A 37 -12.59 -10.41 11.65
C GLU A 37 -11.69 -11.60 11.98
N LEU A 38 -10.37 -11.39 12.01
CA LEU A 38 -9.43 -12.42 12.45
C LEU A 38 -9.64 -12.80 13.91
N ILE A 39 -9.92 -11.83 14.80
CA ILE A 39 -10.20 -12.07 16.22
C ILE A 39 -11.50 -12.87 16.40
N GLU A 40 -12.55 -12.55 15.63
CA GLU A 40 -13.82 -13.30 15.68
C GLU A 40 -13.65 -14.77 15.27
N ASP A 41 -12.76 -15.04 14.33
CA ASP A 41 -12.42 -16.38 13.84
C ASP A 41 -11.35 -17.12 14.69
N ASP A 42 -10.91 -16.56 15.82
CA ASP A 42 -9.76 -17.05 16.63
C ASP A 42 -8.47 -17.25 15.80
N ARG A 43 -8.25 -16.38 14.80
CA ARG A 43 -7.06 -16.37 13.92
C ARG A 43 -6.11 -15.24 14.29
N ILE A 44 -4.82 -15.50 14.09
CA ILE A 44 -3.74 -14.53 14.34
C ILE A 44 -3.24 -14.04 12.98
N PRO A 45 -2.98 -12.74 12.80
CA PRO A 45 -2.38 -12.23 11.56
C PRO A 45 -0.98 -12.81 11.34
N ASP A 46 -0.58 -12.96 10.09
CA ASP A 46 0.75 -13.39 9.75
C ASP A 46 1.80 -12.38 10.26
N PRO A 47 2.96 -12.84 10.75
CA PRO A 47 4.05 -11.95 11.13
C PRO A 47 4.48 -11.08 9.94
N ILE A 48 4.82 -9.82 10.21
CA ILE A 48 5.38 -8.93 9.21
C ILE A 48 6.68 -9.56 8.70
N GLN A 49 6.74 -9.81 7.39
CA GLN A 49 7.95 -10.25 6.72
C GLN A 49 8.82 -9.02 6.48
N VAL A 50 9.92 -8.90 7.22
CA VAL A 50 10.96 -7.91 6.96
C VAL A 50 12.02 -8.53 6.05
N ASP A 51 12.48 -7.81 5.03
CA ASP A 51 13.70 -8.19 4.34
C ASP A 51 14.86 -8.05 5.34
N ASP A 52 15.82 -8.99 5.33
CA ASP A 52 16.98 -9.04 6.25
C ASP A 52 17.79 -7.72 6.35
N TYR A 53 17.55 -6.77 5.44
CA TYR A 53 18.19 -5.46 5.38
C TYR A 53 17.51 -4.37 6.25
N GLU A 54 16.25 -4.54 6.66
CA GLU A 54 15.50 -3.52 7.42
C GLU A 54 15.55 -3.71 8.94
N GLU A 55 16.01 -4.88 9.42
CA GLU A 55 16.06 -5.24 10.85
C GLU A 55 17.00 -4.34 11.70
N LYS A 56 17.82 -3.49 11.07
CA LYS A 56 18.80 -2.61 11.75
C LYS A 56 18.37 -1.15 11.90
N ALA A 57 17.17 -0.76 11.45
CA ALA A 57 16.79 0.66 11.43
C ALA A 57 16.12 1.16 12.72
N GLU A 58 15.71 0.28 13.65
CA GLU A 58 14.92 0.69 14.83
C GLU A 58 15.63 0.54 16.19
N GLU A 59 16.93 0.22 16.21
CA GLU A 59 17.76 0.39 17.42
C GLU A 59 18.54 1.71 17.36
N GLN A 60 17.87 2.85 17.60
CA GLN A 60 18.51 4.14 17.92
C GLN A 60 17.81 4.85 19.07
#